data_AF-A0A5C7P6X2-F1
#
_entry.id   AF-A0A5C7P6X2-F1
#
_cell.length_a   1.000
_cell.length_b   1.000
_cell.length_c   1.000
_cell.angle_alpha   90.00
_cell.angle_beta   90.00
_cell.angle_gamma   90.00
#
_symmetry.space_group_name_H-M   'P 1'
#
loop_
_entity.id
_entity.type
_entity.pdbx_description
1 polymer ?
#
loop_
_entity_poly.entity_id
_entity_poly.type
_entity_poly.pdbx_seq_one_letter_code
_entity_poly.pdbx_strand_id
1 'polypeptide(L)'
;MLIDISHCCAEHANEAIESLFAKAAGDPPGDGIWLPHESVFIQRLVELFTDRGLARISGIQAELSKWLEHTMHNPGPPQPKPAGGVRRWTKGEVALTKLYLETLPPDQFTLDDWTMVVDYLVQRYMPAEDLIEEAKWLAYRSSMMGRVQSRLDELSAAGADALLAAMPASVAAAQAKVGLTPAQAKMIEYGSLRCAENVVALADEARHALRRMVVDYQQALAMNDPTLRESLWSRMFDRFGDMNRDWRRIAITEAGENANQGLIASLPEGARVKRVEQYANACPFCRKIDGRVMTVVPDSSPEKDGDTMVWPGKTNIGRSAAPRKKTPEGLVDRLPSEMWWIAAGTQHPHCRGRWVVVQQDPVGDDPFDQWMAEAL
;
A
#
# COMPACT_ATOMS: atom_id res chain seq x y z
N MET A 1 2.57 30.28 -11.04
CA MET A 1 1.58 30.46 -9.96
C MET A 1 2.34 30.97 -8.74
N LEU A 2 2.12 32.22 -8.35
CA LEU A 2 2.69 32.79 -7.12
C LEU A 2 1.69 32.54 -6.00
N ILE A 3 2.01 31.62 -5.08
CA ILE A 3 1.22 31.38 -3.88
C ILE A 3 1.85 32.23 -2.77
N ASP A 4 1.11 33.19 -2.25
CA ASP A 4 1.56 34.01 -1.12
C ASP A 4 1.33 33.27 0.20
N ILE A 5 2.42 32.74 0.76
CA ILE A 5 2.46 32.06 2.07
C ILE A 5 3.14 32.93 3.15
N SER A 6 3.33 34.22 2.88
CA SER A 6 4.04 35.14 3.78
C SER A 6 3.31 35.29 5.13
N HIS A 7 1.97 35.23 5.13
CA HIS A 7 1.13 35.36 6.31
C HIS A 7 0.89 34.04 7.08
N CYS A 8 1.25 32.89 6.52
CA CYS A 8 1.11 31.61 7.20
C CYS A 8 2.16 31.44 8.31
N CYS A 9 1.83 30.72 9.39
CA CYS A 9 2.84 30.26 10.33
C CYS A 9 3.86 29.34 9.62
N ALA A 10 5.04 29.15 10.23
CA ALA A 10 6.11 28.34 9.64
C ALA A 10 5.65 26.92 9.29
N GLU A 11 4.83 26.30 10.14
CA GLU A 11 4.30 24.96 9.93
C GLU A 11 3.44 24.86 8.67
N HIS A 12 2.35 25.63 8.58
CA HIS A 12 1.48 25.62 7.40
C HIS A 12 2.20 26.06 6.12
N ALA A 13 3.13 27.01 6.22
CA ALA A 13 3.94 27.43 5.08
C ALA A 13 4.84 26.28 4.61
N ASN A 14 5.49 25.56 5.53
CA ASN A 14 6.35 24.42 5.20
C ASN A 14 5.55 23.25 4.64
N GLU A 15 4.36 22.97 5.18
CA GLU A 15 3.45 21.94 4.65
C GLU A 15 2.98 22.29 3.23
N ALA A 16 2.64 23.56 2.98
CA ALA A 16 2.26 24.03 1.65
C ALA A 16 3.45 23.94 0.66
N ILE A 17 4.64 24.38 1.06
CA ILE A 17 5.86 24.26 0.26
C ILE A 17 6.14 22.78 -0.04
N GLU A 18 6.09 21.91 0.96
CA GLU A 18 6.33 20.47 0.78
C GLU A 18 5.32 19.88 -0.19
N SER A 19 4.03 20.19 0.00
CA SER A 19 2.96 19.74 -0.89
C SER A 19 3.18 20.20 -2.32
N LEU A 20 3.68 21.42 -2.54
CA LEU A 20 4.00 21.92 -3.87
C LEU A 20 5.16 21.17 -4.50
N PHE A 21 6.25 20.91 -3.77
CA PHE A 21 7.41 20.19 -4.30
C PHE A 21 7.16 18.69 -4.45
N ALA A 22 6.44 18.07 -3.52
CA ALA A 22 6.02 16.67 -3.59
C ALA A 22 5.01 16.44 -4.73
N LYS A 23 4.03 17.34 -4.92
CA LYS A 23 3.10 17.27 -6.06
C LYS A 23 3.75 17.69 -7.39
N ALA A 24 4.70 18.64 -7.39
CA ALA A 24 5.46 19.02 -8.59
C ALA A 24 6.48 17.95 -8.99
N ALA A 25 6.92 17.11 -8.06
CA ALA A 25 7.61 15.86 -8.39
C ALA A 25 6.68 14.88 -9.15
N GLY A 26 5.38 15.12 -9.18
CA GLY A 26 4.42 14.59 -10.14
C GLY A 26 3.98 13.17 -9.85
N ASP A 27 2.69 12.98 -9.55
CA ASP A 27 2.01 11.75 -9.95
C ASP A 27 2.13 11.69 -11.48
N PRO A 28 2.79 10.69 -12.04
CA PRO A 28 2.97 10.64 -13.48
C PRO A 28 1.60 10.56 -14.15
N PRO A 29 1.30 11.40 -15.15
CA PRO A 29 0.03 11.31 -15.85
C PRO A 29 -0.09 9.93 -16.52
N GLY A 30 -1.27 9.31 -16.36
CA GLY A 30 -1.67 8.13 -17.11
C GLY A 30 -1.90 6.86 -16.30
N ASP A 31 -2.41 5.84 -16.98
CA ASP A 31 -2.77 4.53 -16.44
C ASP A 31 -1.57 3.59 -16.24
N GLY A 32 -0.35 4.17 -16.11
CA GLY A 32 0.89 3.44 -15.93
C GLY A 32 0.93 2.55 -14.68
N ILE A 33 0.11 2.84 -13.66
CA ILE A 33 -0.03 1.99 -12.48
C ILE A 33 -0.57 0.59 -12.79
N TRP A 34 -1.28 0.43 -13.91
CA TRP A 34 -1.83 -0.85 -14.35
C TRP A 34 -0.84 -1.66 -15.18
N LEU A 35 0.29 -1.06 -15.60
CA LEU A 35 1.36 -1.81 -16.21
C LEU A 35 1.94 -2.79 -15.19
N PRO A 36 2.37 -3.99 -15.64
CA PRO A 36 3.09 -4.92 -14.78
C PRO A 36 4.32 -4.26 -14.14
N HIS A 37 4.67 -4.70 -12.94
CA HIS A 37 5.88 -4.23 -12.26
C HIS A 37 7.14 -4.72 -13.02
N GLU A 38 8.16 -3.88 -13.14
CA GLU A 38 9.36 -4.15 -13.96
C GLU A 38 10.29 -5.21 -13.34
N SER A 39 10.17 -5.42 -12.03
CA SER A 39 10.86 -6.48 -11.31
C SER A 39 10.07 -7.79 -11.35
N VAL A 40 10.58 -8.78 -12.09
CA VAL A 40 10.03 -10.15 -12.18
C VAL A 40 9.89 -10.79 -10.79
N PHE A 41 10.76 -10.44 -9.84
CA PHE A 41 10.75 -10.97 -8.48
C PHE A 41 9.47 -10.63 -7.69
N ILE A 42 8.82 -9.50 -7.97
CA ILE A 42 7.62 -9.07 -7.24
C ILE A 42 6.40 -8.83 -8.13
N GLN A 43 6.56 -8.87 -9.45
CA GLN A 43 5.46 -8.68 -10.40
C GLN A 43 4.27 -9.57 -10.07
N ARG A 44 4.50 -10.88 -9.84
CA ARG A 44 3.42 -11.81 -9.51
C ARG A 44 2.70 -11.46 -8.20
N LEU A 45 3.45 -11.07 -7.17
CA LEU A 45 2.90 -10.67 -5.88
C LEU A 45 2.01 -9.44 -6.00
N VAL A 46 2.48 -8.44 -6.75
CA VAL A 46 1.73 -7.21 -7.04
C VAL A 46 0.42 -7.53 -7.76
N GLU A 47 0.43 -8.39 -8.78
CA GLU A 47 -0.80 -8.79 -9.48
C GLU A 47 -1.76 -9.57 -8.59
N LEU A 48 -1.28 -10.59 -7.87
CA LEU A 48 -2.13 -11.40 -6.98
C LEU A 48 -2.81 -10.56 -5.89
N PHE A 49 -2.05 -9.67 -5.27
CA PHE A 49 -2.58 -8.79 -4.24
C PHE A 49 -3.57 -7.79 -4.83
N THR A 50 -3.31 -7.27 -6.02
CA THR A 50 -4.23 -6.39 -6.75
C THR A 50 -5.54 -7.11 -7.03
N ASP A 51 -5.50 -8.28 -7.68
CA ASP A 51 -6.69 -9.05 -8.06
C ASP A 51 -7.58 -9.36 -6.86
N ARG A 52 -6.98 -9.74 -5.73
CA ARG A 52 -7.72 -9.99 -4.47
C ARG A 52 -8.41 -8.73 -3.96
N GLY A 53 -7.76 -7.58 -3.99
CA GLY A 53 -8.37 -6.31 -3.59
C GLY A 53 -9.50 -5.87 -4.50
N LEU A 54 -9.28 -5.94 -5.81
CA LEU A 54 -10.31 -5.62 -6.80
C LEU A 54 -11.53 -6.52 -6.65
N ALA A 55 -11.34 -7.82 -6.37
CA ALA A 55 -12.43 -8.73 -6.10
C ALA A 55 -13.24 -8.34 -4.85
N ARG A 56 -12.57 -7.87 -3.78
CA ARG A 56 -13.25 -7.36 -2.57
C ARG A 56 -14.07 -6.11 -2.88
N ILE A 57 -13.48 -5.14 -3.57
CA ILE A 57 -14.14 -3.88 -3.95
C ILE A 57 -15.33 -4.13 -4.88
N SER A 58 -15.14 -4.98 -5.89
CA SER A 58 -16.20 -5.40 -6.82
C SER A 58 -17.33 -6.13 -6.08
N GLY A 59 -17.01 -6.94 -5.08
CA GLY A 59 -18.01 -7.59 -4.21
C GLY A 59 -18.88 -6.58 -3.46
N ILE A 60 -18.26 -5.55 -2.86
CA ILE A 60 -18.99 -4.46 -2.20
C ILE A 60 -19.90 -3.75 -3.20
N GLN A 61 -19.38 -3.36 -4.36
CA GLN A 61 -20.12 -2.65 -5.39
C GLN A 61 -21.33 -3.47 -5.88
N ALA A 62 -21.12 -4.74 -6.18
CA ALA A 62 -22.16 -5.63 -6.69
C ALA A 62 -23.27 -5.87 -5.66
N GLU A 63 -22.94 -6.11 -4.38
CA GLU A 63 -23.94 -6.34 -3.35
C GLU A 63 -24.64 -5.03 -2.95
N LEU A 64 -23.94 -3.88 -2.89
CA LEU A 64 -24.56 -2.57 -2.68
C LEU A 64 -25.59 -2.23 -3.76
N SER A 65 -25.28 -2.52 -5.03
CA SER A 65 -26.22 -2.30 -6.14
C SER A 65 -27.51 -3.09 -5.95
N LYS A 66 -27.42 -4.36 -5.50
CA LYS A 66 -28.60 -5.19 -5.20
C LYS A 66 -29.45 -4.63 -4.07
N TRP A 67 -28.82 -4.06 -3.03
CA TRP A 67 -29.55 -3.37 -1.95
C TRP A 67 -30.32 -2.16 -2.48
N LEU A 68 -29.68 -1.34 -3.31
CA LEU A 68 -30.29 -0.14 -3.90
C LEU A 68 -31.38 -0.47 -4.93
N GLU A 69 -31.29 -1.62 -5.60
CA GLU A 69 -32.31 -2.16 -6.51
C GLU A 69 -33.41 -2.96 -5.79
N HIS A 70 -33.34 -3.05 -4.47
CA HIS A 70 -34.28 -3.77 -3.60
C HIS A 70 -34.33 -5.30 -3.83
N THR A 71 -33.34 -5.87 -4.51
CA THR A 71 -33.31 -7.31 -4.85
C THR A 71 -32.77 -8.20 -3.71
N MET A 72 -32.21 -7.60 -2.66
CA MET A 72 -31.75 -8.30 -1.46
C MET A 72 -32.87 -8.61 -0.45
N HIS A 73 -34.06 -8.04 -0.64
CA HIS A 73 -35.18 -8.29 0.28
C HIS A 73 -35.64 -9.74 0.20
N ASN A 74 -35.65 -10.42 1.34
CA ASN A 74 -36.17 -11.77 1.50
C ASN A 74 -37.23 -11.80 2.61
N PRO A 75 -38.52 -11.91 2.26
CA PRO A 75 -39.61 -11.89 3.23
C PRO A 75 -39.45 -13.01 4.27
N GLY A 76 -39.41 -12.64 5.54
CA GLY A 76 -39.22 -13.57 6.65
C GLY A 76 -39.72 -13.00 7.98
N PRO A 77 -39.69 -13.79 9.07
CA PRO A 77 -40.06 -13.30 10.39
C PRO A 77 -39.14 -12.12 10.78
N PRO A 78 -39.70 -11.04 11.36
CA PRO A 78 -38.90 -9.86 11.74
C PRO A 78 -37.75 -10.25 12.66
N GLN A 79 -36.54 -9.87 12.29
CA GLN A 79 -35.38 -10.04 13.17
C GLN A 79 -35.22 -8.84 14.09
N PRO A 80 -34.70 -9.03 15.31
CA PRO A 80 -34.34 -7.91 16.15
C PRO A 80 -33.23 -7.09 15.49
N LYS A 81 -33.37 -5.76 15.49
CA LYS A 81 -32.30 -4.86 15.03
C LYS A 81 -31.03 -5.13 15.85
N PRO A 82 -29.90 -5.49 15.21
CA PRO A 82 -28.64 -5.66 15.92
C PRO A 82 -28.27 -4.37 16.66
N ALA A 83 -27.50 -4.48 17.75
CA ALA A 83 -26.98 -3.32 18.45
C ALA A 83 -26.21 -2.43 17.47
N GLY A 84 -26.82 -1.30 17.12
CA GLY A 84 -26.33 -0.38 16.12
C GLY A 84 -24.99 0.23 16.51
N GLY A 85 -24.25 0.69 15.52
CA GLY A 85 -23.09 1.53 15.75
C GLY A 85 -21.89 1.19 14.90
N VAL A 86 -20.97 2.16 14.85
CA VAL A 86 -19.65 2.14 14.22
C VAL A 86 -18.70 1.17 14.95
N ARG A 87 -19.15 -0.04 15.25
CA ARG A 87 -18.35 -1.05 15.96
C ARG A 87 -17.98 -2.20 15.04
N ARG A 88 -16.94 -2.94 15.42
CA ARG A 88 -16.58 -4.20 14.77
C ARG A 88 -17.54 -5.29 15.25
N TRP A 89 -18.02 -6.09 14.32
CA TRP A 89 -18.90 -7.22 14.53
C TRP A 89 -18.11 -8.52 14.45
N THR A 90 -18.45 -9.47 15.31
CA THR A 90 -18.04 -10.87 15.16
C THR A 90 -18.67 -11.48 13.91
N LYS A 91 -18.14 -12.62 13.43
CA LYS A 91 -18.73 -13.33 12.28
C LYS A 91 -20.21 -13.67 12.48
N GLY A 92 -20.60 -14.04 13.70
CA GLY A 92 -21.99 -14.30 14.05
C GLY A 92 -22.86 -13.03 13.97
N GLU A 93 -22.36 -11.90 14.45
CA GLU A 93 -23.05 -10.62 14.35
C GLU A 93 -23.17 -10.12 12.91
N VAL A 94 -22.16 -10.31 12.06
CA VAL A 94 -22.26 -10.01 10.61
C VAL A 94 -23.40 -10.82 9.97
N ALA A 95 -23.53 -12.10 10.31
CA ALA A 95 -24.60 -12.96 9.80
C ALA A 95 -25.99 -12.55 10.30
N LEU A 96 -26.10 -12.15 11.58
CA LEU A 96 -27.35 -11.64 12.15
C LEU A 96 -27.76 -10.30 11.53
N THR A 97 -26.80 -9.40 11.30
CA THR A 97 -27.06 -8.13 10.61
C THR A 97 -27.56 -8.36 9.19
N LYS A 98 -26.95 -9.30 8.46
CA LYS A 98 -27.44 -9.70 7.13
C LYS A 98 -28.91 -10.11 7.20
N LEU A 99 -29.25 -11.04 8.09
CA LEU A 99 -30.60 -11.56 8.22
C LEU A 99 -31.61 -10.44 8.56
N TYR A 100 -31.23 -9.53 9.47
CA TYR A 100 -32.04 -8.35 9.78
C TYR A 100 -32.31 -7.48 8.54
N LEU A 101 -31.26 -7.09 7.82
CA LEU A 101 -31.38 -6.25 6.64
C LEU A 101 -32.19 -6.93 5.53
N GLU A 102 -32.04 -8.24 5.32
CA GLU A 102 -32.79 -8.96 4.28
C GLU A 102 -34.29 -9.05 4.60
N THR A 103 -34.66 -9.19 5.88
CA THR A 103 -36.07 -9.31 6.29
C THR A 103 -36.85 -8.00 6.27
N LEU A 104 -36.16 -6.85 6.37
CA LEU A 104 -36.80 -5.54 6.32
C LEU A 104 -36.94 -5.10 4.85
N PRO A 105 -38.13 -4.61 4.42
CA PRO A 105 -38.28 -4.02 3.10
C PRO A 105 -37.42 -2.75 2.96
N PRO A 106 -36.63 -2.58 1.87
CA PRO A 106 -35.73 -1.43 1.69
C PRO A 106 -36.43 -0.06 1.67
N ASP A 107 -37.72 -0.01 1.33
CA ASP A 107 -38.57 1.19 1.42
C ASP A 107 -38.88 1.59 2.88
N GLN A 108 -38.69 0.68 3.84
CA GLN A 108 -38.84 0.93 5.27
C GLN A 108 -37.50 1.17 5.98
N PHE A 109 -36.38 1.16 5.25
CA PHE A 109 -35.07 1.42 5.82
C PHE A 109 -34.97 2.85 6.34
N THR A 110 -34.55 2.97 7.59
CA THR A 110 -34.07 4.24 8.13
C THR A 110 -32.67 4.56 7.59
N LEU A 111 -32.19 5.80 7.76
CA LEU A 111 -30.80 6.14 7.45
C LEU A 111 -29.80 5.27 8.25
N ASP A 112 -30.17 4.86 9.46
CA ASP A 112 -29.35 3.95 10.27
C ASP A 112 -29.26 2.56 9.62
N ASP A 113 -30.33 2.07 8.99
CA ASP A 113 -30.32 0.77 8.30
C ASP A 113 -29.47 0.84 7.03
N TRP A 114 -29.56 1.94 6.28
CA TRP A 114 -28.71 2.19 5.12
C TRP A 114 -27.22 2.30 5.46
N THR A 115 -26.87 2.96 6.57
CA THR A 115 -25.48 2.98 7.04
C THR A 115 -25.04 1.62 7.60
N MET A 116 -25.97 0.82 8.14
CA MET A 116 -25.72 -0.56 8.56
C MET A 116 -25.47 -1.49 7.37
N VAL A 117 -26.12 -1.29 6.21
CA VAL A 117 -25.80 -1.98 4.96
C VAL A 117 -24.32 -1.76 4.61
N VAL A 118 -23.86 -0.51 4.59
CA VAL A 118 -22.46 -0.20 4.26
C VAL A 118 -21.50 -0.87 5.24
N ASP A 119 -21.79 -0.83 6.53
CA ASP A 119 -20.97 -1.51 7.55
C ASP A 119 -20.89 -3.01 7.35
N TYR A 120 -22.02 -3.62 7.03
CA TYR A 120 -22.10 -5.04 6.73
C TYR A 120 -21.26 -5.39 5.51
N LEU A 121 -21.37 -4.61 4.43
CA LEU A 121 -20.59 -4.83 3.22
C LEU A 121 -19.09 -4.72 3.47
N VAL A 122 -18.64 -3.65 4.14
CA VAL A 122 -17.21 -3.47 4.43
C VAL A 122 -16.71 -4.58 5.35
N GLN A 123 -17.43 -4.92 6.42
CA GLN A 123 -16.98 -5.97 7.34
C GLN A 123 -17.04 -7.38 6.73
N ARG A 124 -17.89 -7.61 5.72
CA ARG A 124 -17.97 -8.87 4.98
C ARG A 124 -16.85 -9.02 3.95
N TYR A 125 -16.58 -7.98 3.17
CA TYR A 125 -15.65 -8.05 2.04
C TYR A 125 -14.24 -7.58 2.39
N MET A 126 -14.11 -6.71 3.39
CA MET A 126 -12.86 -6.13 3.88
C MET A 126 -12.72 -6.25 5.41
N PRO A 127 -12.88 -7.45 5.98
CA PRO A 127 -12.67 -7.64 7.41
C PRO A 127 -11.19 -7.34 7.78
N ALA A 128 -11.00 -6.53 8.82
CA ALA A 128 -9.67 -6.04 9.20
C ALA A 128 -8.66 -7.17 9.45
N GLU A 129 -9.09 -8.28 10.06
CA GLU A 129 -8.21 -9.44 10.31
C GLU A 129 -7.67 -10.04 9.00
N ASP A 130 -8.53 -10.26 8.00
CA ASP A 130 -8.09 -10.80 6.70
C ASP A 130 -7.19 -9.80 5.96
N LEU A 131 -7.47 -8.50 6.06
CA LEU A 131 -6.63 -7.47 5.45
C LEU A 131 -5.22 -7.44 6.08
N ILE A 132 -5.15 -7.57 7.40
CA ILE A 132 -3.87 -7.64 8.13
C ILE A 132 -3.07 -8.88 7.72
N GLU A 133 -3.72 -10.04 7.60
CA GLU A 133 -3.05 -11.27 7.15
C GLU A 133 -2.60 -11.18 5.68
N GLU A 134 -3.41 -10.59 4.81
CA GLU A 134 -3.05 -10.34 3.40
C GLU A 134 -1.85 -9.37 3.29
N ALA A 135 -1.81 -8.33 4.13
CA ALA A 135 -0.70 -7.39 4.19
C ALA A 135 0.60 -8.05 4.69
N LYS A 136 0.52 -8.85 5.76
CA LYS A 136 1.66 -9.66 6.24
C LYS A 136 2.16 -10.61 5.16
N TRP A 137 1.25 -11.27 4.45
CA TRP A 137 1.58 -12.15 3.32
C TRP A 137 2.37 -11.41 2.24
N LEU A 138 1.92 -10.21 1.84
CA LEU A 138 2.60 -9.41 0.82
C LEU A 138 3.99 -8.96 1.29
N ALA A 139 4.08 -8.40 2.50
CA ALA A 139 5.32 -7.86 3.04
C ALA A 139 6.38 -8.95 3.20
N TYR A 140 6.03 -10.06 3.85
CA TYR A 140 6.92 -11.21 4.04
C TYR A 140 7.45 -11.73 2.70
N ARG A 141 6.56 -12.03 1.76
CA ARG A 141 6.95 -12.63 0.48
C ARG A 141 7.78 -11.68 -0.37
N SER A 142 7.44 -10.40 -0.39
CA SER A 142 8.21 -9.40 -1.13
C SER A 142 9.61 -9.24 -0.54
N SER A 143 9.76 -9.18 0.79
CA SER A 143 11.08 -9.13 1.44
C SER A 143 11.93 -10.37 1.16
N MET A 144 11.33 -11.56 1.17
CA MET A 144 12.03 -12.80 0.81
C MET A 144 12.44 -12.79 -0.66
N MET A 145 11.59 -12.30 -1.57
CA MET A 145 11.98 -12.12 -2.99
C MET A 145 13.10 -11.09 -3.17
N GLY A 146 13.18 -10.09 -2.29
CA GLY A 146 14.35 -9.21 -2.16
C GLY A 146 15.62 -9.97 -1.79
N ARG A 147 15.54 -10.91 -0.84
CA ARG A 147 16.66 -11.79 -0.48
C ARG A 147 17.05 -12.70 -1.65
N VAL A 148 16.09 -13.26 -2.39
CA VAL A 148 16.37 -14.02 -3.63
C VAL A 148 17.15 -13.15 -4.62
N GLN A 149 16.69 -11.91 -4.86
CA GLN A 149 17.35 -10.98 -5.76
C GLN A 149 18.77 -10.59 -5.29
N SER A 150 19.08 -10.71 -4.00
CA SER A 150 20.44 -10.51 -3.50
C SER A 150 21.41 -11.64 -3.89
N ARG A 151 20.91 -12.78 -4.39
CA ARG A 151 21.68 -13.95 -4.79
C ARG A 151 21.61 -14.24 -6.29
N LEU A 152 20.52 -13.86 -6.94
CA LEU A 152 20.28 -14.09 -8.37
C LEU A 152 20.21 -12.77 -9.13
N ASP A 153 21.04 -12.66 -10.15
CA ASP A 153 21.05 -11.49 -11.05
C ASP A 153 19.80 -11.46 -11.95
N GLU A 154 19.37 -12.64 -12.40
CA GLU A 154 18.23 -12.83 -13.30
C GLU A 154 17.35 -13.99 -12.81
N LEU A 155 16.05 -13.87 -13.06
CA LEU A 155 15.06 -14.88 -12.71
C LEU A 155 13.96 -14.89 -13.78
N SER A 156 13.59 -16.08 -14.24
CA SER A 156 12.45 -16.24 -15.15
C SER A 156 11.13 -16.11 -14.38
N ALA A 157 10.04 -15.75 -15.07
CA ALA A 157 8.71 -15.69 -14.45
C ALA A 157 8.31 -17.05 -13.82
N ALA A 158 8.61 -18.16 -14.50
CA ALA A 158 8.36 -19.50 -13.98
C ALA A 158 9.20 -19.81 -12.72
N GLY A 159 10.46 -19.36 -12.67
CA GLY A 159 11.31 -19.50 -11.49
C GLY A 159 10.80 -18.66 -10.31
N ALA A 160 10.30 -17.45 -10.57
CA ALA A 160 9.65 -16.64 -9.54
C ALA A 160 8.41 -17.33 -8.98
N ASP A 161 7.56 -17.90 -9.83
CA ASP A 161 6.39 -18.66 -9.39
C ASP A 161 6.79 -19.90 -8.57
N ALA A 162 7.82 -20.63 -8.99
CA ALA A 162 8.33 -21.81 -8.27
C ALA A 162 8.85 -21.44 -6.87
N LEU A 163 9.67 -20.39 -6.77
CA LEU A 163 10.17 -19.87 -5.48
C LEU A 163 9.04 -19.39 -4.58
N LEU A 164 8.05 -18.68 -5.12
CA LEU A 164 6.87 -18.27 -4.36
C LEU A 164 6.09 -19.49 -3.85
N ALA A 165 5.90 -20.52 -4.65
CA ALA A 165 5.22 -21.75 -4.22
C ALA A 165 6.00 -22.49 -3.13
N ALA A 166 7.33 -22.54 -3.22
CA ALA A 166 8.22 -23.22 -2.27
C ALA A 166 8.55 -22.40 -1.00
N MET A 167 8.16 -21.13 -0.96
CA MET A 167 8.48 -20.20 0.12
C MET A 167 7.85 -20.66 1.45
N PRO A 168 8.57 -20.61 2.58
CA PRO A 168 8.01 -20.93 3.88
C PRO A 168 6.71 -20.17 4.16
N ALA A 169 5.76 -20.80 4.84
CA ALA A 169 4.42 -20.23 5.02
C ALA A 169 4.38 -19.02 5.98
N SER A 170 5.41 -18.82 6.80
CA SER A 170 5.46 -17.77 7.82
C SER A 170 6.90 -17.34 8.12
N VAL A 171 7.05 -16.19 8.79
CA VAL A 171 8.34 -15.68 9.28
C VAL A 171 9.00 -16.69 10.23
N ALA A 172 8.24 -17.32 11.11
CA ALA A 172 8.76 -18.34 12.02
C ALA A 172 9.26 -19.59 11.26
N ALA A 173 8.52 -20.03 10.25
CA ALA A 173 8.95 -21.14 9.40
C ALA A 173 10.19 -20.77 8.58
N ALA A 174 10.29 -19.52 8.11
CA ALA A 174 11.47 -19.02 7.41
C ALA A 174 12.69 -18.96 8.32
N GLN A 175 12.54 -18.47 9.55
CA GLN A 175 13.61 -18.47 10.55
C GLN A 175 14.16 -19.88 10.80
N ALA A 176 13.27 -20.86 10.92
CA ALA A 176 13.66 -22.26 11.17
C ALA A 176 14.29 -22.93 9.94
N LYS A 177 13.81 -22.64 8.73
CA LYS A 177 14.24 -23.32 7.49
C LYS A 177 15.48 -22.70 6.86
N VAL A 178 15.50 -21.37 6.72
CA VAL A 178 16.52 -20.66 5.92
C VAL A 178 17.34 -19.67 6.72
N GLY A 179 17.06 -19.52 8.02
CA GLY A 179 17.76 -18.59 8.92
C GLY A 179 17.56 -17.13 8.52
N LEU A 180 16.80 -16.36 9.31
CA LEU A 180 16.73 -14.91 9.14
C LEU A 180 17.71 -14.23 10.10
N THR A 181 18.42 -13.22 9.59
CA THR A 181 19.18 -12.32 10.46
C THR A 181 18.22 -11.41 11.23
N PRO A 182 18.64 -10.83 12.38
CA PRO A 182 17.81 -9.87 13.10
C PRO A 182 17.36 -8.69 12.24
N ALA A 183 18.22 -8.20 11.33
CA ALA A 183 17.89 -7.12 10.41
C ALA A 183 16.79 -7.53 9.42
N GLN A 184 16.89 -8.71 8.82
CA GLN A 184 15.88 -9.25 7.90
C GLN A 184 14.52 -9.43 8.60
N ALA A 185 14.52 -10.05 9.78
CA ALA A 185 13.30 -10.24 10.57
C ALA A 185 12.64 -8.89 10.93
N LYS A 186 13.44 -7.90 11.33
CA LYS A 186 12.94 -6.56 11.67
C LYS A 186 12.35 -5.83 10.45
N MET A 187 12.98 -5.94 9.28
CA MET A 187 12.43 -5.33 8.05
C MET A 187 11.08 -5.95 7.67
N ILE A 188 10.93 -7.27 7.80
CA ILE A 188 9.65 -7.94 7.55
C ILE A 188 8.59 -7.46 8.56
N GLU A 189 8.94 -7.31 9.83
CA GLU A 189 8.02 -6.82 10.88
C GLU A 189 7.53 -5.40 10.56
N TYR A 190 8.43 -4.46 10.28
CA TYR A 190 8.07 -3.09 9.92
C TYR A 190 7.24 -3.03 8.64
N GLY A 191 7.65 -3.80 7.62
CA GLY A 191 6.93 -3.91 6.36
C GLY A 191 5.51 -4.42 6.53
N SER A 192 5.34 -5.46 7.37
CA SER A 192 4.04 -6.06 7.67
C SER A 192 3.11 -5.08 8.38
N LEU A 193 3.62 -4.37 9.40
CA LEU A 193 2.84 -3.38 10.13
C LEU A 193 2.42 -2.22 9.21
N ARG A 194 3.36 -1.65 8.46
CA ARG A 194 3.07 -0.51 7.57
C ARG A 194 2.07 -0.89 6.47
N CYS A 195 2.26 -2.06 5.84
CA CYS A 195 1.34 -2.54 4.83
C CYS A 195 -0.07 -2.76 5.41
N ALA A 196 -0.16 -3.32 6.63
CA ALA A 196 -1.43 -3.53 7.33
C ALA A 196 -2.15 -2.21 7.64
N GLU A 197 -1.43 -1.19 8.14
CA GLU A 197 -2.00 0.14 8.36
C GLU A 197 -2.57 0.74 7.06
N ASN A 198 -1.85 0.62 5.95
CA ASN A 198 -2.30 1.16 4.66
C ASN A 198 -3.58 0.49 4.14
N VAL A 199 -3.69 -0.85 4.21
CA VAL A 199 -4.90 -1.55 3.74
C VAL A 199 -6.10 -1.35 4.67
N VAL A 200 -5.87 -1.27 5.99
CA VAL A 200 -6.95 -1.02 6.96
C VAL A 200 -7.44 0.41 6.82
N ALA A 201 -6.55 1.38 6.67
CA ALA A 201 -6.91 2.78 6.42
C ALA A 201 -7.76 2.92 5.15
N LEU A 202 -7.40 2.22 4.06
CA LEU A 202 -8.19 2.22 2.83
C LEU A 202 -9.60 1.64 3.05
N ALA A 203 -9.74 0.57 3.83
CA ALA A 203 -11.05 0.00 4.15
C ALA A 203 -11.90 0.93 5.02
N ASP A 204 -11.30 1.61 6.00
CA ASP A 204 -11.99 2.61 6.83
C ASP A 204 -12.39 3.84 6.01
N GLU A 205 -11.53 4.31 5.11
CA GLU A 205 -11.84 5.40 4.19
C GLU A 205 -12.97 5.02 3.23
N ALA A 206 -12.95 3.80 2.69
CA ALA A 206 -14.03 3.25 1.87
C ALA A 206 -15.35 3.23 2.65
N ARG A 207 -15.33 2.74 3.90
CA ARG A 207 -16.51 2.74 4.78
C ARG A 207 -17.08 4.14 4.98
N HIS A 208 -16.25 5.12 5.29
CA HIS A 208 -16.67 6.50 5.50
C HIS A 208 -17.23 7.13 4.23
N ALA A 209 -16.56 6.93 3.10
CA ALA A 209 -17.00 7.47 1.81
C ALA A 209 -18.36 6.88 1.38
N LEU A 210 -18.50 5.55 1.44
CA LEU A 210 -19.74 4.86 1.05
C LEU A 210 -20.92 5.23 1.94
N ARG A 211 -20.71 5.37 3.27
CA ARG A 211 -21.77 5.84 4.17
C ARG A 211 -22.26 7.23 3.79
N ARG A 212 -21.34 8.17 3.53
CA ARG A 212 -21.71 9.53 3.09
C ARG A 212 -22.49 9.49 1.79
N MET A 213 -22.04 8.71 0.81
CA MET A 213 -22.70 8.57 -0.48
C MET A 213 -24.12 8.01 -0.36
N VAL A 214 -24.32 6.98 0.45
CA VAL A 214 -25.64 6.39 0.66
C VAL A 214 -26.57 7.38 1.37
N VAL A 215 -26.09 8.13 2.37
CA VAL A 215 -26.88 9.18 3.03
C VAL A 215 -27.29 10.26 2.04
N ASP A 216 -26.35 10.78 1.24
CA ASP A 216 -26.63 11.80 0.22
C ASP A 216 -27.64 11.27 -0.82
N TYR A 217 -27.54 9.99 -1.20
CA TYR A 217 -28.48 9.32 -2.10
C TYR A 217 -29.89 9.22 -1.54
N GLN A 218 -30.02 8.80 -0.29
CA GLN A 218 -31.33 8.72 0.38
C GLN A 218 -31.95 10.11 0.57
N GLN A 219 -31.13 11.13 0.86
CA GLN A 219 -31.59 12.51 0.92
C GLN A 219 -32.12 13.00 -0.45
N ALA A 220 -31.42 12.69 -1.54
CA ALA A 220 -31.86 13.03 -2.89
C ALA A 220 -33.17 12.32 -3.28
N LEU A 221 -33.36 11.06 -2.86
CA LEU A 221 -34.62 10.33 -3.02
C LEU A 221 -35.77 11.02 -2.29
N ALA A 222 -35.57 11.41 -1.03
CA ALA A 222 -36.58 12.09 -0.22
C ALA A 222 -37.00 13.45 -0.80
N MET A 223 -36.09 14.14 -1.48
CA MET A 223 -36.35 15.42 -2.14
C MET A 223 -36.95 15.30 -3.55
N ASN A 224 -37.08 14.06 -4.07
CA ASN A 224 -37.52 13.77 -5.44
C ASN A 224 -36.74 14.53 -6.53
N ASP A 225 -35.42 14.68 -6.35
CA ASP A 225 -34.53 15.31 -7.34
C ASP A 225 -33.86 14.24 -8.24
N PRO A 226 -34.31 14.06 -9.49
CA PRO A 226 -33.76 13.04 -10.39
C PRO A 226 -32.34 13.37 -10.86
N THR A 227 -32.00 14.66 -11.02
CA THR A 227 -30.68 15.10 -11.51
C THR A 227 -29.61 14.81 -10.46
N LEU A 228 -29.94 15.09 -9.19
CA LEU A 228 -29.05 14.79 -8.08
C LEU A 228 -28.81 13.27 -7.93
N ARG A 229 -29.84 12.45 -8.17
CA ARG A 229 -29.76 10.99 -8.09
C ARG A 229 -28.79 10.38 -9.11
N GLU A 230 -28.89 10.77 -10.38
CA GLU A 230 -27.98 10.30 -11.42
C GLU A 230 -26.54 10.73 -11.13
N SER A 231 -26.34 11.97 -10.66
CA SER A 231 -25.01 12.48 -10.27
C SER A 231 -24.37 11.69 -9.12
N LEU A 232 -25.18 11.21 -8.17
CA LEU A 232 -24.70 10.45 -7.00
C LEU A 232 -24.29 9.04 -7.39
N TRP A 233 -25.03 8.42 -8.31
CA TRP A 233 -24.67 7.12 -8.88
C TRP A 233 -23.31 7.20 -9.57
N SER A 234 -23.11 8.15 -10.49
CA SER A 234 -21.81 8.33 -11.16
C SER A 234 -20.66 8.58 -10.18
N ARG A 235 -20.86 9.45 -9.18
CA ARG A 235 -19.85 9.70 -8.13
C ARG A 235 -19.49 8.44 -7.34
N MET A 236 -20.43 7.53 -7.16
CA MET A 236 -20.17 6.25 -6.49
C MET A 236 -19.28 5.34 -7.35
N PHE A 237 -19.49 5.26 -8.67
CA PHE A 237 -18.60 4.51 -9.57
C PHE A 237 -17.20 5.09 -9.60
N ASP A 238 -17.09 6.43 -9.72
CA ASP A 238 -15.80 7.12 -9.70
C ASP A 238 -15.02 6.76 -8.43
N ARG A 239 -15.72 6.72 -7.29
CA ARG A 239 -15.09 6.37 -6.01
C ARG A 239 -14.63 4.92 -5.92
N PHE A 240 -15.36 3.96 -6.49
CA PHE A 240 -14.85 2.59 -6.61
C PHE A 240 -13.62 2.54 -7.52
N GLY A 241 -13.57 3.36 -8.56
CA GLY A 241 -12.39 3.57 -9.39
C GLY A 241 -11.19 4.08 -8.60
N ASP A 242 -11.39 5.07 -7.73
CA ASP A 242 -10.35 5.59 -6.82
C ASP A 242 -9.86 4.50 -5.86
N MET A 243 -10.77 3.76 -5.22
CA MET A 243 -10.42 2.66 -4.31
C MET A 243 -9.59 1.57 -5.02
N ASN A 244 -9.95 1.22 -6.25
CA ASN A 244 -9.20 0.25 -7.05
C ASN A 244 -7.78 0.76 -7.36
N ARG A 245 -7.67 2.04 -7.72
CA ARG A 245 -6.40 2.72 -7.98
C ARG A 245 -5.52 2.74 -6.72
N ASP A 246 -6.09 3.11 -5.57
CA ASP A 246 -5.38 3.18 -4.29
C ASP A 246 -4.97 1.81 -3.76
N TRP A 247 -5.78 0.77 -3.97
CA TRP A 247 -5.38 -0.61 -3.68
C TRP A 247 -4.17 -1.05 -4.51
N ARG A 248 -4.21 -0.83 -5.83
CA ARG A 248 -3.09 -1.15 -6.75
C ARG A 248 -1.82 -0.40 -6.36
N ARG A 249 -1.98 0.87 -5.98
CA ARG A 249 -0.94 1.75 -5.49
C ARG A 249 -0.26 1.24 -4.23
N ILE A 250 -1.03 0.71 -3.27
CA ILE A 250 -0.51 0.02 -2.09
C ILE A 250 0.28 -1.22 -2.52
N ALA A 251 -0.27 -2.04 -3.42
CA ALA A 251 0.39 -3.27 -3.89
C ALA A 251 1.79 -2.97 -4.46
N ILE A 252 1.91 -1.99 -5.35
CA ILE A 252 3.18 -1.57 -5.95
C ILE A 252 4.15 -1.04 -4.89
N THR A 253 3.68 -0.12 -4.05
CA THR A 253 4.54 0.58 -3.08
C THR A 253 5.06 -0.38 -2.02
N GLU A 254 4.17 -1.18 -1.44
CA GLU A 254 4.51 -2.10 -0.37
C GLU A 254 5.36 -3.26 -0.87
N ALA A 255 5.04 -3.86 -2.02
CA ALA A 255 5.88 -4.91 -2.58
C ALA A 255 7.28 -4.38 -2.95
N GLY A 256 7.34 -3.21 -3.60
CA GLY A 256 8.59 -2.56 -3.99
C GLY A 256 9.44 -2.16 -2.79
N GLU A 257 8.85 -1.55 -1.76
CA GLU A 257 9.56 -1.22 -0.52
C GLU A 257 10.13 -2.47 0.12
N ASN A 258 9.27 -3.46 0.37
CA ASN A 258 9.62 -4.64 1.14
C ASN A 258 10.70 -5.47 0.45
N ALA A 259 10.64 -5.61 -0.88
CA ALA A 259 11.66 -6.30 -1.65
C ALA A 259 13.00 -5.55 -1.64
N ASN A 260 12.99 -4.23 -1.82
CA ASN A 260 14.21 -3.45 -1.78
C ASN A 260 14.85 -3.45 -0.39
N GLN A 261 14.07 -3.28 0.69
CA GLN A 261 14.56 -3.39 2.06
C GLN A 261 15.08 -4.81 2.36
N GLY A 262 14.38 -5.85 1.88
CA GLY A 262 14.80 -7.24 2.00
C GLY A 262 16.12 -7.54 1.29
N LEU A 263 16.32 -6.97 0.10
CA LEU A 263 17.58 -7.06 -0.64
C LEU A 263 18.71 -6.41 0.15
N ILE A 264 18.56 -5.15 0.55
CA ILE A 264 19.61 -4.40 1.27
C ILE A 264 19.95 -5.07 2.61
N ALA A 265 18.95 -5.60 3.33
CA ALA A 265 19.16 -6.34 4.57
C ALA A 265 19.83 -7.72 4.41
N SER A 266 19.96 -8.21 3.17
CA SER A 266 20.54 -9.51 2.85
C SER A 266 21.96 -9.42 2.27
N LEU A 267 22.46 -8.21 2.07
CA LEU A 267 23.79 -7.94 1.55
C LEU A 267 24.79 -7.71 2.70
N PRO A 268 26.04 -8.18 2.55
CA PRO A 268 27.09 -7.85 3.50
C PRO A 268 27.45 -6.37 3.44
N GLU A 269 28.05 -5.86 4.52
CA GLU A 269 28.69 -4.54 4.52
C GLU A 269 29.74 -4.45 3.41
N GLY A 270 29.79 -3.31 2.73
CA GLY A 270 30.71 -3.08 1.61
C GLY A 270 30.16 -3.53 0.24
N ALA A 271 29.06 -4.29 0.19
CA ALA A 271 28.41 -4.63 -1.07
C ALA A 271 28.02 -3.37 -1.86
N ARG A 272 28.06 -3.47 -3.18
CA ARG A 272 27.76 -2.37 -4.12
C ARG A 272 26.47 -2.67 -4.84
N VAL A 273 25.52 -1.74 -4.76
CA VAL A 273 24.21 -1.83 -5.42
C VAL A 273 23.99 -0.65 -6.35
N LYS A 274 23.35 -0.89 -7.49
CA LYS A 274 22.94 0.13 -8.46
C LYS A 274 21.44 0.38 -8.37
N ARG A 275 21.04 1.65 -8.32
CA ARG A 275 19.63 2.05 -8.40
C ARG A 275 19.14 1.95 -9.83
N VAL A 276 17.97 1.37 -10.03
CA VAL A 276 17.30 1.26 -11.34
C VAL A 276 15.89 1.85 -11.24
N GLU A 277 15.62 2.91 -11.99
CA GLU A 277 14.35 3.66 -12.03
C GLU A 277 13.77 3.71 -13.46
N GLN A 278 14.02 2.67 -14.25
CA GLN A 278 13.64 2.57 -15.66
C GLN A 278 12.21 2.02 -15.82
N TYR A 279 11.21 2.83 -15.47
CA TYR A 279 9.80 2.54 -15.70
C TYR A 279 9.13 3.68 -16.47
N ALA A 280 8.08 3.34 -17.23
CA ALA A 280 7.48 4.21 -18.25
C ALA A 280 7.10 5.60 -17.73
N ASN A 281 6.79 5.69 -16.43
CA ASN A 281 6.29 6.88 -15.78
C ASN A 281 7.18 7.34 -14.61
N ALA A 282 8.47 7.02 -14.62
CA ALA A 282 9.40 7.51 -13.59
C ALA A 282 9.43 9.04 -13.52
N CYS A 283 9.32 9.57 -12.31
CA CYS A 283 9.31 11.01 -12.06
C CYS A 283 10.71 11.64 -12.26
N PRO A 284 10.84 12.98 -12.36
CA PRO A 284 12.13 13.64 -12.57
C PRO A 284 13.18 13.29 -11.51
N PHE A 285 12.77 13.14 -10.25
CA PHE A 285 13.66 12.74 -9.17
C PHE A 285 14.15 11.30 -9.33
N CYS A 286 13.25 10.35 -9.65
CA CYS A 286 13.61 8.96 -9.90
C CYS A 286 14.55 8.83 -11.12
N ARG A 287 14.32 9.58 -12.20
CA ARG A 287 15.23 9.62 -13.35
C ARG A 287 16.62 10.14 -12.99
N LYS A 288 16.72 11.11 -12.07
CA LYS A 288 18.00 11.69 -11.63
C LYS A 288 18.88 10.68 -10.89
N ILE A 289 18.26 9.77 -10.13
CA ILE A 289 18.98 8.81 -9.30
C ILE A 289 19.20 7.46 -10.01
N ASP A 290 18.64 7.27 -11.20
CA ASP A 290 18.88 6.07 -12.01
C ASP A 290 20.38 5.87 -12.28
N GLY A 291 20.84 4.62 -12.16
CA GLY A 291 22.23 4.24 -12.38
C GLY A 291 23.21 4.60 -11.25
N ARG A 292 22.76 5.27 -10.17
CA ARG A 292 23.63 5.59 -9.02
C ARG A 292 24.06 4.31 -8.31
N VAL A 293 25.36 4.20 -8.02
CA VAL A 293 25.93 3.05 -7.30
C VAL A 293 26.25 3.45 -5.86
N MET A 294 25.76 2.67 -4.89
CA MET A 294 25.89 2.94 -3.46
C MET A 294 26.58 1.78 -2.73
N THR A 295 27.22 2.09 -1.60
CA THR A 295 27.77 1.09 -0.68
C THR A 295 26.75 0.72 0.37
N VAL A 296 26.55 -0.58 0.59
CA VAL A 296 25.76 -1.09 1.71
C VAL A 296 26.56 -0.92 3.00
N VAL A 297 25.96 -0.27 3.99
CA VAL A 297 26.56 -0.06 5.32
C VAL A 297 25.59 -0.51 6.42
N PRO A 298 26.08 -0.87 7.61
CA PRO A 298 25.25 -1.10 8.77
C PRO A 298 24.43 0.14 9.17
N ASP A 299 23.24 -0.08 9.74
CA ASP A 299 22.46 1.02 10.33
C ASP A 299 23.17 1.63 11.57
N SER A 300 24.12 0.93 12.17
CA SER A 300 24.91 1.45 13.29
C SER A 300 26.13 2.29 12.88
N SER A 301 26.39 2.48 11.58
CA SER A 301 27.57 3.22 11.13
C SER A 301 27.55 4.68 11.62
N PRO A 302 28.65 5.19 12.20
CA PRO A 302 28.70 6.52 12.83
C PRO A 302 28.66 7.66 11.81
N GLU A 303 29.17 7.44 10.60
CA GLU A 303 29.20 8.41 9.50
C GLU A 303 28.44 7.85 8.30
N LYS A 304 27.17 8.24 8.15
CA LYS A 304 26.33 7.83 7.01
C LYS A 304 26.16 8.98 6.03
N ASP A 305 26.42 8.67 4.76
CA ASP A 305 26.13 9.57 3.65
C ASP A 305 24.89 9.08 2.87
N GLY A 306 23.86 9.93 2.85
CA GLY A 306 22.60 9.68 2.17
C GLY A 306 22.68 9.51 0.65
N ASP A 307 23.74 9.98 0.01
CA ASP A 307 23.89 10.03 -1.45
C ASP A 307 24.87 8.99 -2.01
N THR A 308 25.66 8.35 -1.12
CA THR A 308 26.65 7.34 -1.50
C THR A 308 26.52 6.03 -0.71
N MET A 309 25.82 6.02 0.42
CA MET A 309 25.59 4.84 1.26
C MET A 309 24.10 4.48 1.39
N VAL A 310 23.80 3.19 1.54
CA VAL A 310 22.46 2.67 1.76
C VAL A 310 22.48 1.64 2.88
N TRP A 311 21.44 1.58 3.71
CA TRP A 311 21.34 0.68 4.85
C TRP A 311 19.88 0.25 5.06
N PRO A 312 19.63 -0.90 5.72
CA PRO A 312 18.28 -1.35 6.01
C PRO A 312 17.50 -0.31 6.82
N GLY A 313 16.26 -0.02 6.42
CA GLY A 313 15.39 0.96 7.10
C GLY A 313 15.66 2.42 6.72
N LYS A 314 16.59 2.70 5.80
CA LYS A 314 16.78 4.05 5.26
C LYS A 314 15.55 4.48 4.47
N THR A 315 14.81 5.47 4.98
CA THR A 315 13.60 6.02 4.34
C THR A 315 13.67 7.55 4.25
N ASN A 316 12.71 8.14 3.53
CA ASN A 316 12.50 9.59 3.48
C ASN A 316 11.47 10.10 4.48
N ILE A 317 11.08 9.29 5.47
CA ILE A 317 10.18 9.73 6.54
C ILE A 317 10.88 10.83 7.35
N GLY A 318 10.20 11.97 7.52
CA GLY A 318 10.76 13.15 8.18
C GLY A 318 11.75 13.96 7.33
N ARG A 319 11.91 13.62 6.04
CA ARG A 319 12.75 14.35 5.07
C ARG A 319 11.88 15.10 4.06
N SER A 320 12.47 16.12 3.44
CA SER A 320 11.76 17.09 2.60
C SER A 320 12.27 17.06 1.15
N ALA A 321 11.33 17.18 0.21
CA ALA A 321 11.62 17.44 -1.21
C ALA A 321 12.03 18.90 -1.43
N ALA A 322 11.53 19.78 -0.58
CA ALA A 322 11.61 21.21 -0.76
C ALA A 322 12.98 21.73 -0.34
N PRO A 323 13.71 22.45 -1.22
CA PRO A 323 15.05 22.95 -0.91
C PRO A 323 15.06 24.02 0.17
N ARG A 324 13.91 24.61 0.50
CA ARG A 324 13.79 25.73 1.44
C ARG A 324 12.68 25.49 2.46
N LYS A 325 12.85 26.07 3.64
CA LYS A 325 11.86 26.08 4.72
C LYS A 325 11.68 27.48 5.29
N LYS A 326 10.48 27.79 5.75
CA LYS A 326 10.16 28.98 6.51
C LYS A 326 10.59 28.81 7.97
N THR A 327 11.32 29.78 8.48
CA THR A 327 11.69 29.98 9.88
C THR A 327 11.24 31.38 10.34
N PRO A 328 11.35 31.72 11.64
CA PRO A 328 11.06 33.08 12.11
C PRO A 328 11.87 34.17 11.40
N GLU A 329 13.07 33.83 10.90
CA GLU A 329 14.00 34.72 10.20
C GLU A 329 13.71 34.83 8.70
N GLY A 330 12.75 34.06 8.18
CA GLY A 330 12.35 34.06 6.77
C GLY A 330 12.50 32.70 6.09
N LEU A 331 12.64 32.71 4.77
CA LEU A 331 12.81 31.49 3.97
C LEU A 331 14.31 31.16 3.84
N VAL A 332 14.74 30.07 4.47
CA VAL A 332 16.14 29.62 4.49
C VAL A 332 16.28 28.29 3.75
N ASP A 333 17.50 27.98 3.33
CA ASP A 333 17.79 26.70 2.69
C ASP A 333 17.78 25.57 3.74
N ARG A 334 17.27 24.41 3.34
CA ARG A 334 17.33 23.21 4.16
C ARG A 334 18.73 22.62 4.16
N LEU A 335 19.14 22.07 5.29
CA LEU A 335 20.39 21.32 5.38
C LEU A 335 20.30 20.05 4.52
N PRO A 336 21.43 19.55 3.98
CA PRO A 336 21.44 18.28 3.25
C PRO A 336 20.87 17.10 4.06
N SER A 337 20.99 17.15 5.39
CA SER A 337 20.41 16.15 6.30
C SER A 337 18.89 16.23 6.43
N GLU A 338 18.26 17.33 6.02
CA GLU A 338 16.79 17.48 5.99
C GLU A 338 16.19 17.10 4.63
N MET A 339 17.03 17.03 3.60
CA MET A 339 16.60 16.71 2.23
C MET A 339 16.41 15.20 2.05
N TRP A 340 15.61 14.85 1.05
CA TRP A 340 15.48 13.46 0.59
C TRP A 340 16.84 12.85 0.26
N TRP A 341 16.98 11.60 0.66
CA TRP A 341 18.08 10.73 0.29
C TRP A 341 17.60 9.67 -0.70
N ILE A 342 18.56 8.92 -1.24
CA ILE A 342 18.24 7.68 -1.94
C ILE A 342 17.86 6.62 -0.91
N ALA A 343 16.56 6.36 -0.75
CA ALA A 343 16.04 5.42 0.23
C ALA A 343 16.45 3.98 -0.09
N ALA A 344 16.52 3.15 0.94
CA ALA A 344 16.72 1.71 0.76
C ALA A 344 15.52 1.06 0.09
N GLY A 345 14.30 1.55 0.31
CA GLY A 345 13.10 1.06 -0.34
C GLY A 345 12.70 1.81 -1.62
N THR A 346 11.42 2.15 -1.72
CA THR A 346 10.86 3.03 -2.73
C THR A 346 11.03 4.49 -2.32
N GLN A 347 11.16 5.39 -3.30
CA GLN A 347 11.39 6.81 -3.00
C GLN A 347 10.13 7.51 -2.51
N HIS A 348 9.00 7.20 -3.13
CA HIS A 348 7.66 7.71 -2.81
C HIS A 348 6.61 6.63 -3.04
N PRO A 349 5.38 6.84 -2.54
CA PRO A 349 4.24 6.05 -2.98
C PRO A 349 4.22 5.94 -4.51
N HIS A 350 4.00 4.72 -5.00
CA HIS A 350 3.84 4.35 -6.41
C HIS A 350 5.13 4.38 -7.25
N CYS A 351 6.27 4.75 -6.65
CA CYS A 351 7.57 4.51 -7.27
C CYS A 351 7.85 3.01 -7.40
N ARG A 352 8.52 2.63 -8.48
CA ARG A 352 8.78 1.23 -8.85
C ARG A 352 10.28 0.88 -8.88
N GLY A 353 11.12 1.85 -8.52
CA GLY A 353 12.57 1.68 -8.58
C GLY A 353 13.06 0.53 -7.72
N ARG A 354 14.11 -0.12 -8.18
CA ARG A 354 14.72 -1.28 -7.52
C ARG A 354 16.22 -1.14 -7.34
N TRP A 355 16.77 -1.98 -6.47
CA TRP A 355 18.21 -2.21 -6.38
C TRP A 355 18.63 -3.40 -7.23
N VAL A 356 19.83 -3.33 -7.78
CA VAL A 356 20.51 -4.45 -8.45
C VAL A 356 21.89 -4.58 -7.84
N VAL A 357 22.30 -5.81 -7.50
CA VAL A 357 23.64 -6.07 -6.99
C VAL A 357 24.64 -5.89 -8.13
N VAL A 358 25.72 -5.16 -7.87
CA VAL A 358 26.82 -4.94 -8.82
C VAL A 358 28.06 -5.70 -8.39
N GLN A 359 28.31 -5.74 -7.09
CA GLN A 359 29.44 -6.42 -6.50
C GLN A 359 29.09 -6.80 -5.06
N GLN A 360 29.42 -8.02 -4.67
CA GLN A 360 29.38 -8.47 -3.29
C GLN A 360 30.45 -9.55 -3.09
N ASP A 361 30.90 -9.72 -1.86
CA ASP A 361 31.72 -10.87 -1.51
C ASP A 361 30.87 -12.15 -1.57
N PRO A 362 31.47 -13.32 -1.89
CA PRO A 362 30.77 -14.58 -1.86
C PRO A 362 30.14 -14.80 -0.49
N VAL A 363 28.84 -15.07 -0.48
CA VAL A 363 28.18 -15.58 0.71
C VAL A 363 28.62 -17.04 0.85
N GLY A 364 29.08 -17.44 2.04
CA GLY A 364 29.49 -18.83 2.32
C GLY A 364 28.30 -19.80 2.24
N ASP A 365 28.42 -20.98 2.84
CA ASP A 365 27.32 -21.96 2.90
C ASP A 365 26.11 -21.41 3.70
N ASP A 366 25.22 -20.68 3.03
CA ASP A 366 23.96 -20.15 3.56
C ASP A 366 22.83 -21.18 3.30
N PRO A 367 22.11 -21.67 4.33
CA PRO A 367 20.94 -22.55 4.15
C PRO A 367 19.89 -22.00 3.18
N PHE A 368 19.84 -20.69 2.99
CA PHE A 368 18.99 -20.06 1.99
C PHE A 368 19.37 -20.41 0.55
N ASP A 369 20.67 -20.50 0.25
CA ASP A 369 21.14 -20.84 -1.10
C ASP A 369 20.80 -22.29 -1.44
N GLN A 370 20.88 -23.20 -0.46
CA GLN A 370 20.41 -24.58 -0.60
C GLN A 370 18.90 -24.64 -0.87
N TRP A 371 18.09 -23.90 -0.09
CA TRP A 371 16.65 -23.84 -0.31
C TRP A 371 16.28 -23.30 -1.70
N MET A 372 16.97 -22.28 -2.19
CA MET A 372 16.73 -21.75 -3.54
C MET A 372 17.03 -22.79 -4.62
N ALA A 373 18.15 -23.50 -4.49
CA ALA A 373 18.56 -24.54 -5.45
C ALA A 373 17.60 -25.74 -5.46
N GLU A 374 16.95 -26.06 -4.34
CA GLU A 374 15.91 -27.10 -4.27
C GLU A 374 14.56 -26.64 -4.87
N ALA A 375 14.30 -25.33 -4.87
CA ALA A 375 13.03 -24.76 -5.29
C ALA A 375 12.97 -24.38 -6.77
N LEU A 376 14.12 -24.14 -7.41
CA LEU A 376 14.28 -23.85 -8.84
C LEU A 376 14.60 -25.11 -9.62
#